data_AF-A0A3B0J9W6-F1
#
_entry.id   AF-A0A3B0J9W6-F1
#
_cell.length_a   1.000
_cell.length_b   1.000
_cell.length_c   1.000
_cell.angle_alpha   90.00
_cell.angle_beta   90.00
_cell.angle_gamma   90.00
#
_symmetry.space_group_name_H-M   'P 1'
#
loop_
_entity.id
_entity.type
_entity.pdbx_description
1 polymer ?
#
loop_
_entity_poly.entity_id
_entity_poly.type
_entity_poly.pdbx_seq_one_letter_code
_entity_poly.pdbx_strand_id
1 'polypeptide(L)'
;MRMTQFLCFGATLLLFLLFSLLQQTQAVPTSTAKPGIVAQVQPKPAGNLPPSPSTAKPQPQRQQPDPKCQQPLDPGPCRMSLDRFYYNKDTNACETFKFGGCRGNDNRFGFRQTCEDACLIRK
;
A
#
# COMPACT_ATOMS: atom_id res chain seq x y z
N MET A 1 -63.22 15.40 19.85
CA MET A 1 -62.53 14.10 20.02
C MET A 1 -61.03 14.31 19.87
N ARG A 2 -60.41 14.88 20.90
CA ARG A 2 -58.98 15.14 21.08
C ARG A 2 -58.77 15.13 22.60
N MET A 3 -58.16 14.09 23.16
CA MET A 3 -57.40 14.20 24.41
C MET A 3 -56.73 12.88 24.87
N THR A 4 -56.99 11.74 24.25
CA THR A 4 -56.54 10.43 24.80
C THR A 4 -55.30 9.83 24.14
N GLN A 5 -54.70 10.44 23.12
CA GLN A 5 -53.49 9.88 22.47
C GLN A 5 -52.15 10.49 22.90
N PHE A 6 -52.12 11.61 23.65
CA PHE A 6 -50.85 12.23 24.02
C PHE A 6 -50.20 11.68 25.30
N LEU A 7 -50.94 10.90 26.10
CA LEU A 7 -50.44 10.35 27.35
C LEU A 7 -49.63 9.05 27.20
N CYS A 8 -49.64 8.40 26.03
CA CYS A 8 -48.85 7.18 25.78
C CYS A 8 -47.44 7.47 25.24
N PHE A 9 -47.22 8.61 24.59
CA PHE A 9 -45.92 8.97 24.02
C PHE A 9 -44.92 9.54 25.05
N GLY A 10 -45.42 10.11 26.15
CA GLY A 10 -44.56 10.71 27.19
C GLY A 10 -43.81 9.67 28.03
N ALA A 11 -44.50 8.58 28.42
CA ALA A 11 -43.90 7.51 29.22
C ALA A 11 -42.85 6.72 28.42
N THR A 12 -43.07 6.53 27.11
CA THR A 12 -42.09 5.91 26.22
C THR A 12 -40.86 6.79 26.04
N LEU A 13 -41.01 8.12 25.89
CA LEU A 13 -39.87 9.02 25.72
C LEU A 13 -38.97 9.06 26.97
N LEU A 14 -39.57 9.04 28.17
CA LEU A 14 -38.83 9.02 29.43
C LEU A 14 -38.11 7.67 29.66
N LEU A 15 -38.75 6.55 29.32
CA LEU A 15 -38.13 5.22 29.35
C LEU A 15 -37.01 5.08 28.29
N PHE A 16 -37.18 5.62 27.08
CA PHE A 16 -36.13 5.63 26.04
C PHE A 16 -34.95 6.52 26.41
N LEU A 17 -35.17 7.67 27.05
CA LEU A 17 -34.09 8.53 27.54
C LEU A 17 -33.36 7.89 28.74
N LEU A 18 -34.07 7.20 29.64
CA LEU A 18 -33.45 6.40 30.70
C LEU A 18 -32.65 5.21 30.14
N PHE A 19 -33.15 4.52 29.11
CA PHE A 19 -32.42 3.45 28.41
C PHE A 19 -31.15 3.98 27.71
N SER A 20 -31.24 5.18 27.12
CA SER A 20 -30.10 5.87 26.47
C SER A 20 -29.03 6.32 27.47
N LEU A 21 -29.40 6.58 28.73
CA LEU A 21 -28.47 6.92 29.83
C LEU A 21 -27.89 5.68 30.52
N LEU A 22 -28.58 4.52 30.46
CA LEU A 22 -28.12 3.22 30.97
C LEU A 22 -27.17 2.48 30.02
N GLN A 23 -27.17 2.80 28.72
CA GLN A 23 -26.14 2.32 27.77
C GLN A 23 -24.89 3.19 27.86
N GLN A 24 -24.26 3.07 29.03
CA GLN A 24 -22.90 3.47 29.36
C GLN A 24 -21.89 3.06 28.28
N THR A 25 -20.87 3.90 28.13
CA THR A 25 -19.48 3.52 27.88
C THR A 25 -19.25 2.41 26.86
N GLN A 26 -18.93 2.79 25.63
CA GLN A 26 -18.20 1.89 24.76
C GLN A 26 -16.86 1.56 25.43
N ALA A 27 -16.79 0.36 26.01
CA ALA A 27 -15.51 -0.28 26.27
C ALA A 27 -14.76 -0.30 24.94
N VAL A 28 -13.64 0.43 24.90
CA VAL A 28 -12.66 0.37 23.82
C VAL A 28 -12.34 -1.11 23.58
N PRO A 29 -12.38 -1.62 22.34
CA PRO A 29 -11.81 -2.93 22.08
C PRO A 29 -10.32 -2.80 22.38
N THR A 30 -9.89 -3.39 23.51
CA THR A 30 -8.48 -3.68 23.75
C THR A 30 -8.04 -4.62 22.64
N SER A 31 -7.49 -4.01 21.59
CA SER A 31 -6.70 -4.66 20.55
C SER A 31 -5.79 -5.65 21.24
N THR A 32 -6.06 -6.91 20.99
CA THR A 32 -5.31 -8.05 21.46
C THR A 32 -3.86 -7.82 21.03
N ALA A 33 -2.99 -7.41 21.97
CA ALA A 33 -1.56 -7.52 21.77
C ALA A 33 -1.26 -9.02 21.71
N LYS A 34 -1.33 -9.57 20.49
CA LYS A 34 -0.81 -10.88 20.20
C LYS A 34 0.64 -10.86 20.68
N PRO A 35 1.08 -11.79 21.55
CA PRO A 35 2.49 -11.96 21.80
C PRO A 35 3.13 -12.09 20.44
N GLY A 36 4.07 -11.19 20.13
CA GLY A 36 4.87 -11.31 18.94
C GLY A 36 5.46 -12.70 18.97
N ILE A 37 4.90 -13.60 18.17
CA ILE A 37 5.68 -14.72 17.68
C ILE A 37 6.84 -14.00 17.02
N VAL A 38 8.01 -14.07 17.65
CA VAL A 38 9.26 -13.90 16.96
C VAL A 38 9.13 -14.92 15.84
N ALA A 39 8.65 -14.47 14.67
CA ALA A 39 8.73 -15.23 13.47
C ALA A 39 10.22 -15.49 13.39
N GLN A 40 10.59 -16.73 13.68
CA GLN A 40 11.96 -17.14 13.51
C GLN A 40 12.29 -16.71 12.09
N VAL A 41 13.24 -15.79 11.98
CA VAL A 41 13.93 -15.59 10.72
C VAL A 41 14.65 -16.91 10.52
N GLN A 42 13.93 -17.88 9.95
CA GLN A 42 14.58 -19.00 9.31
C GLN A 42 15.49 -18.32 8.29
N PRO A 43 16.81 -18.53 8.34
CA PRO A 43 17.63 -18.20 7.19
C PRO A 43 16.98 -18.95 6.05
N LYS A 44 16.36 -18.21 5.12
CA LYS A 44 15.90 -18.78 3.86
C LYS A 44 17.12 -19.54 3.36
N PRO A 45 17.07 -20.88 3.20
CA PRO A 45 18.16 -21.55 2.51
C PRO A 45 18.30 -20.78 1.21
N ALA A 46 19.52 -20.42 0.84
CA ALA A 46 19.82 -19.84 -0.46
C ALA A 46 19.47 -20.90 -1.52
N GLY A 47 18.18 -21.15 -1.71
CA GLY A 47 17.63 -21.86 -2.82
C GLY A 47 17.91 -20.94 -3.98
N ASN A 48 18.85 -21.40 -4.80
CA ASN A 48 19.32 -20.79 -6.03
C ASN A 48 18.23 -19.91 -6.61
N LEU A 49 18.33 -18.60 -6.31
CA LEU A 49 17.57 -17.61 -7.06
C LEU A 49 17.97 -17.87 -8.52
N PRO A 50 17.02 -17.89 -9.47
CA PRO A 50 17.41 -17.72 -10.86
C PRO A 50 18.31 -16.48 -10.88
N PRO A 51 19.48 -16.51 -11.55
CA PRO A 51 20.37 -15.37 -11.57
C PRO A 51 19.52 -14.17 -11.92
N SER A 52 19.42 -13.24 -10.96
CA SER A 52 18.97 -11.89 -11.26
C SER A 52 19.76 -11.46 -12.49
N PRO A 53 19.17 -10.76 -13.48
CA PRO A 53 19.87 -10.45 -14.74
C PRO A 53 21.18 -9.65 -14.58
N SER A 54 21.60 -9.34 -13.35
CA SER A 54 22.88 -8.73 -13.00
C SER A 54 23.97 -9.76 -12.66
N THR A 55 24.24 -10.72 -13.55
CA THR A 55 25.47 -11.55 -13.48
C THR A 55 26.21 -11.74 -14.80
N ALA A 56 25.91 -10.93 -15.82
CA ALA A 56 26.68 -10.95 -17.07
C ALA A 56 27.51 -9.67 -17.25
N LYS A 57 28.81 -9.79 -16.91
CA LYS A 57 29.96 -9.02 -17.43
C LYS A 57 30.14 -7.58 -16.88
N PRO A 58 31.39 -7.13 -16.63
CA PRO A 58 31.69 -5.69 -16.57
C PRO A 58 31.37 -5.10 -17.93
N GLN A 59 30.23 -4.41 -18.06
CA GLN A 59 29.91 -3.68 -19.28
C GLN A 59 30.81 -2.44 -19.35
N PRO A 60 31.66 -2.30 -20.39
CA PRO A 60 32.37 -1.07 -20.65
C PRO A 60 31.35 -0.03 -21.15
N GLN A 61 31.28 1.09 -20.43
CA GLN A 61 30.60 2.35 -20.77
C GLN A 61 29.08 2.43 -20.53
N ARG A 62 28.71 3.13 -19.44
CA ARG A 62 27.35 3.59 -19.09
C ARG A 62 26.85 4.68 -20.04
N GLN A 63 26.63 4.36 -21.31
CA GLN A 63 26.07 5.31 -22.28
C GLN A 63 24.56 5.10 -22.50
N GLN A 64 23.97 4.03 -21.97
CA GLN A 64 22.54 3.74 -22.14
C GLN A 64 21.85 3.43 -20.82
N PRO A 65 20.58 3.85 -20.63
CA PRO A 65 19.79 3.51 -19.45
C PRO A 65 19.51 2.00 -19.42
N ASP A 66 19.33 1.44 -18.22
CA ASP A 66 18.92 0.04 -18.04
C ASP A 66 17.66 -0.24 -18.91
N PRO A 67 17.61 -1.37 -19.67
CA PRO A 67 16.46 -1.69 -20.52
C PRO A 67 15.10 -1.60 -19.81
N LYS A 68 15.03 -1.85 -18.49
CA LYS A 68 13.78 -1.70 -17.73
C LYS A 68 13.23 -0.26 -17.77
N CYS A 69 14.09 0.74 -17.85
CA CYS A 69 13.72 2.14 -17.93
C CYS A 69 12.98 2.49 -19.24
N GLN A 70 13.02 1.61 -20.24
CA GLN A 70 12.31 1.80 -21.51
C GLN A 70 10.89 1.20 -21.49
N GLN A 71 10.55 0.44 -20.45
CA GLN A 71 9.22 -0.17 -20.33
C GLN A 71 8.15 0.88 -19.99
N PRO A 72 6.89 0.69 -20.44
CA PRO A 72 5.81 1.62 -20.14
C PRO A 72 5.44 1.61 -18.65
N LEU A 73 4.67 2.60 -18.21
CA LEU A 73 4.00 2.53 -16.91
C LEU A 73 3.02 1.34 -16.91
N ASP A 74 3.08 0.49 -15.88
CA ASP A 74 2.18 -0.66 -15.73
C ASP A 74 1.75 -0.84 -14.25
N PRO A 75 0.50 -0.49 -13.90
CA PRO A 75 -0.05 -0.67 -12.56
C PRO A 75 -0.26 -2.15 -12.19
N GLY A 76 -0.32 -3.05 -13.17
CA GLY A 76 -0.79 -4.42 -12.99
C GLY A 76 -2.29 -4.53 -12.71
N PRO A 77 -2.83 -5.77 -12.62
CA PRO A 77 -4.28 -6.00 -12.49
C PRO A 77 -4.80 -5.97 -11.05
N CYS A 78 -3.91 -5.97 -10.05
CA CYS A 78 -4.31 -5.92 -8.64
C CYS A 78 -4.75 -4.50 -8.23
N ARG A 79 -5.47 -4.38 -7.10
CA ARG A 79 -6.18 -3.14 -6.70
C ARG A 79 -5.62 -2.50 -5.42
N MET A 80 -4.38 -2.82 -5.04
CA MET A 80 -3.70 -2.08 -3.99
C MET A 80 -3.29 -0.69 -4.50
N SER A 81 -3.04 0.26 -3.59
CA SER A 81 -2.62 1.62 -3.94
C SER A 81 -1.24 1.90 -3.35
N LEU A 82 -0.21 1.24 -3.91
CA LEU A 82 1.17 1.40 -3.46
C LEU A 82 1.84 2.53 -4.23
N ASP A 83 2.33 3.55 -3.52
CA ASP A 83 3.18 4.58 -4.13
C ASP A 83 4.50 3.98 -4.60
N ARG A 84 4.78 4.17 -5.88
CA ARG A 84 6.00 3.72 -6.55
C ARG A 84 6.46 4.77 -7.54
N PHE A 85 7.71 4.68 -7.94
CA PHE A 85 8.29 5.53 -8.98
C PHE A 85 8.47 4.74 -10.26
N TYR A 86 8.26 5.39 -11.40
CA TYR A 86 8.62 4.87 -12.72
C TYR A 86 9.38 5.96 -13.48
N TYR A 87 10.24 5.56 -14.41
CA TYR A 87 10.88 6.49 -15.32
C TYR A 87 9.95 6.81 -16.49
N ASN A 88 9.64 8.09 -16.64
CA ASN A 88 8.93 8.64 -17.78
C ASN A 88 9.95 9.19 -18.78
N LYS A 89 10.09 8.51 -19.92
CA LYS A 89 11.03 8.89 -20.99
C LYS A 89 10.62 10.18 -21.71
N ASP A 90 9.33 10.52 -21.71
CA ASP A 90 8.80 11.68 -22.41
C ASP A 90 9.12 12.97 -21.64
N THR A 91 9.12 12.90 -20.31
CA THR A 91 9.51 14.00 -19.41
C THR A 91 10.96 13.93 -18.96
N ASN A 92 11.65 12.82 -19.26
CA ASN A 92 12.98 12.49 -18.76
C ASN A 92 13.08 12.56 -17.23
N ALA A 93 12.04 12.08 -16.53
CA ALA A 93 11.94 12.21 -15.09
C ALA A 93 11.41 10.92 -14.44
N CYS A 94 11.83 10.69 -13.20
CA CYS A 94 11.19 9.71 -12.34
C CYS A 94 9.92 10.32 -11.75
N GLU A 95 8.77 9.68 -11.95
CA GLU A 95 7.45 10.16 -11.55
C GLU A 95 6.75 9.13 -10.66
N THR A 96 5.84 9.59 -9.80
CA THR A 96 5.09 8.70 -8.91
C THR A 96 3.89 8.11 -9.64
N PHE A 97 3.59 6.83 -9.40
CA PHE A 97 2.36 6.18 -9.83
C PHE A 97 1.83 5.21 -8.76
N LYS A 98 0.57 4.81 -8.90
CA LYS A 98 -0.06 3.79 -8.03
C LYS A 98 0.13 2.40 -8.63
N PHE A 99 0.87 1.55 -7.94
CA PHE A 99 1.03 0.15 -8.28
C PHE A 99 -0.02 -0.71 -7.58
N GLY A 100 -0.67 -1.57 -8.37
CA GLY A 100 -1.74 -2.48 -7.94
C GLY A 100 -1.31 -3.56 -6.95
N GLY A 101 0.00 -3.80 -6.79
CA GLY A 101 0.55 -4.76 -5.84
C GLY A 101 0.91 -6.13 -6.43
N CYS A 102 0.63 -6.38 -7.71
CA CYS A 102 1.03 -7.62 -8.38
C CYS A 102 1.28 -7.41 -9.88
N ARG A 103 2.08 -8.30 -10.47
CA ARG A 103 2.51 -8.25 -11.88
C ARG A 103 3.13 -6.88 -12.21
N GLY A 104 2.76 -6.28 -13.35
CA GLY A 104 3.43 -5.10 -13.87
C GLY A 104 4.72 -5.46 -14.59
N ASN A 105 5.61 -4.48 -14.72
CA ASN A 105 6.95 -4.64 -15.27
C ASN A 105 8.03 -4.11 -14.29
N ASP A 106 9.27 -3.97 -14.75
CA ASP A 106 10.43 -3.61 -13.93
C ASP A 106 10.73 -2.10 -13.90
N ASN A 107 10.00 -1.29 -14.67
CA ASN A 107 9.99 0.18 -14.53
C ASN A 107 9.18 0.59 -13.28
N ARG A 108 9.56 0.05 -12.12
CA ARG A 108 8.89 0.25 -10.83
C ARG A 108 9.89 0.23 -9.69
N PHE A 109 10.05 1.37 -9.05
CA PHE A 109 11.02 1.61 -8.00
C PHE A 109 10.33 1.98 -6.69
N GLY A 110 10.96 1.65 -5.57
CA GLY A 110 10.47 2.02 -4.24
C GLY A 110 10.73 3.49 -3.91
N PHE A 111 11.81 4.05 -4.44
CA PHE A 111 12.27 5.41 -4.12
C PHE A 111 12.67 6.16 -5.39
N ARG A 112 12.50 7.49 -5.37
CA ARG A 112 12.92 8.37 -6.46
C ARG A 112 14.39 8.17 -6.82
N GLN A 113 15.28 8.16 -5.82
CA GLN A 113 16.73 8.01 -6.03
C GLN A 113 17.07 6.71 -6.76
N THR A 114 16.43 5.59 -6.38
CA THR A 114 16.67 4.29 -7.04
C THR A 114 16.19 4.25 -8.49
N CYS A 115 15.18 5.06 -8.84
CA CYS A 115 14.76 5.24 -10.23
C CYS A 115 15.76 6.11 -10.98
N GLU A 116 16.17 7.24 -10.38
CA GLU A 116 17.08 8.20 -10.99
C GLU A 116 18.45 7.58 -11.26
N ASP A 117 19.02 6.85 -10.29
CA ASP A 117 20.30 6.16 -10.45
C ASP A 117 20.27 5.04 -11.49
N ALA A 118 19.10 4.43 -11.71
CA ALA A 118 18.93 3.38 -12.71
C ALA A 118 18.69 3.94 -14.13
N CYS A 119 17.98 5.05 -14.24
CA CYS A 119 17.38 5.49 -15.50
C CYS A 119 17.90 6.83 -16.04
N LEU A 120 18.44 7.71 -15.18
CA LEU A 120 19.01 8.97 -15.63
C LEU A 120 20.47 8.76 -16.01
N ILE A 121 20.78 9.03 -17.29
CA ILE A 121 22.16 9.12 -17.74
C ILE A 121 22.75 10.41 -17.16
N ARG A 122 23.73 10.27 -16.27
CA ARG A 122 24.53 11.41 -15.81
C ARG A 122 25.49 11.77 -16.94
N LYS A 123 25.28 12.93 -17.56
CA LYS A 123 26.20 13.52 -18.54
C LYS A 123 27.44 14.09 -17.85
#